data_AF-A0A9J6A8X8-F1
#
_entry.id   AF-A0A9J6A8X8-F1
#
_cell.length_a   1.000
_cell.length_b   1.000
_cell.length_c   1.000
_cell.angle_alpha   90.00
_cell.angle_beta   90.00
_cell.angle_gamma   90.00
#
_symmetry.space_group_name_H-M   'P 1'
#
loop_
_entity.id
_entity.type
_entity.pdbx_description
1 polymer ?
#
loop_
_entity_poly.entity_id
_entity_poly.type
_entity_poly.pdbx_seq_one_letter_code
_entity_poly.pdbx_strand_id
1 'polypeptide(L)'
;MLMFCNDPTGEDSYGYGYLKWNNNNRSKVTFSGFHLGKKYENILRCNKTASEKLRVVETNKYVYTVLDGITQFTVCLHQRTCTCGRFQLDELPCPHALVVLTIKHIGYEKYCFDYYTRKNLLLIYQFQMDSVPDEST
;
A
#
# COMPACT_ATOMS: atom_id res chain seq x y z
N MET A 1 -3.14 -5.87 13.51
CA MET A 1 -3.07 -4.40 13.58
C MET A 1 -4.49 -3.87 13.63
N LEU A 2 -4.98 -3.57 14.83
CA LEU A 2 -6.29 -2.95 15.04
C LEU A 2 -6.20 -1.51 14.54
N MET A 3 -6.89 -1.16 13.46
CA MET A 3 -7.05 0.24 13.06
C MET A 3 -8.12 0.87 13.94
N PHE A 4 -7.71 1.44 15.07
CA PHE A 4 -8.50 2.47 15.74
C PHE A 4 -8.41 3.73 14.87
N CYS A 5 -9.43 3.98 14.04
CA CYS A 5 -9.62 5.28 13.44
C CYS A 5 -10.52 6.09 14.38
N ASN A 6 -9.93 7.10 15.03
CA ASN A 6 -10.65 8.15 15.75
C ASN A 6 -11.60 8.87 14.78
N ASP A 7 -12.90 8.86 15.09
CA ASP A 7 -13.93 9.64 14.39
C ASP A 7 -14.08 11.02 15.06
N PRO A 8 -14.10 12.17 14.35
CA PRO A 8 -14.17 13.49 14.98
C PRO A 8 -15.58 13.87 15.48
N THR A 9 -16.60 13.04 15.28
CA THR A 9 -18.00 13.45 15.47
C THR A 9 -18.70 12.86 16.68
N GLY A 10 -18.02 12.11 17.56
CA GLY A 10 -18.49 11.82 18.91
C GLY A 10 -19.94 11.34 19.05
N GLU A 11 -20.46 10.56 18.09
CA GLU A 11 -21.79 9.96 18.18
C GLU A 11 -21.73 8.45 17.90
N ASP A 12 -22.20 7.71 18.91
CA ASP A 12 -22.15 6.27 19.04
C ASP A 12 -23.05 5.58 18.00
N SER A 13 -22.49 5.16 16.87
CA SER A 13 -23.25 4.45 15.81
C SER A 13 -22.44 3.33 15.16
N TYR A 14 -21.93 2.42 16.01
CA TYR A 14 -20.98 1.37 15.64
C TYR A 14 -21.45 0.37 14.54
N GLY A 15 -22.74 0.31 14.20
CA GLY A 15 -23.28 -0.65 13.21
C GLY A 15 -23.53 -0.08 11.80
N TYR A 16 -24.27 1.03 11.69
CA TYR A 16 -24.77 1.54 10.40
C TYR A 16 -23.69 2.27 9.59
N GLY A 17 -22.82 3.04 10.27
CA GLY A 17 -21.68 3.71 9.65
C GLY A 17 -20.66 2.70 9.11
N TYR A 18 -20.43 1.62 9.86
CA TYR A 18 -19.50 0.56 9.51
C TYR A 18 -19.95 -0.22 8.27
N LEU A 19 -21.20 -0.69 8.24
CA LEU A 19 -21.75 -1.41 7.08
C LEU A 19 -21.76 -0.54 5.81
N LYS A 20 -22.13 0.75 5.93
CA LYS A 20 -22.14 1.69 4.80
C LYS A 20 -20.73 1.99 4.28
N TRP A 21 -19.75 2.17 5.18
CA TRP A 21 -18.34 2.35 4.83
C TRP A 21 -17.78 1.10 4.14
N ASN A 22 -18.06 -0.08 4.69
CA ASN A 22 -17.58 -1.34 4.17
C ASN A 22 -18.14 -1.64 2.77
N ASN A 23 -19.45 -1.41 2.56
CA ASN A 23 -20.10 -1.64 1.27
C ASN A 23 -19.60 -0.66 0.18
N ASN A 24 -19.34 0.61 0.55
CA ASN A 24 -18.71 1.58 -0.33
C ASN A 24 -17.27 1.22 -0.69
N ASN A 25 -16.52 0.58 0.21
CA ASN A 25 -15.17 0.13 -0.08
C ASN A 25 -15.16 -1.12 -0.94
N ARG A 26 -16.08 -2.06 -0.71
CA ARG A 26 -16.29 -3.24 -1.56
C ARG A 26 -16.62 -2.84 -2.99
N SER A 27 -17.56 -1.92 -3.20
CA SER A 27 -17.96 -1.46 -4.54
C SER A 27 -16.81 -0.79 -5.31
N LYS A 28 -15.96 -0.02 -4.62
CA LYS A 28 -14.74 0.59 -5.20
C LYS A 28 -13.70 -0.45 -5.62
N VAL A 29 -13.56 -1.54 -4.86
CA VAL A 29 -12.62 -2.64 -5.13
C VAL A 29 -13.14 -3.53 -6.28
N THR A 30 -14.46 -3.71 -6.39
CA THR A 30 -15.05 -4.55 -7.46
C THR A 30 -15.01 -3.90 -8.86
N PHE A 31 -14.93 -2.57 -8.94
CA PHE A 31 -14.99 -1.84 -10.22
C PHE A 31 -13.62 -1.66 -10.90
N SER A 32 -12.49 -1.89 -10.22
CA SER A 32 -11.15 -1.61 -10.77
C SER A 32 -10.54 -2.83 -11.48
N GLY A 33 -10.26 -2.75 -12.79
CA GLY A 33 -9.65 -3.81 -13.63
C GLY A 33 -8.16 -4.06 -13.38
N PHE A 34 -7.79 -4.07 -12.11
CA PHE A 34 -6.50 -3.64 -11.59
C PHE A 34 -6.06 -4.63 -10.50
N HIS A 35 -4.77 -5.02 -10.49
CA HIS A 35 -4.28 -6.10 -9.60
C HIS A 35 -4.34 -5.71 -8.11
N LEU A 36 -4.15 -4.42 -7.83
CA LEU A 36 -4.20 -3.84 -6.48
C LEU A 36 -5.50 -3.04 -6.29
N GLY A 37 -5.86 -2.77 -5.04
CA GLY A 37 -6.95 -1.85 -4.76
C GLY A 37 -6.67 -0.44 -5.28
N LYS A 38 -7.66 0.23 -5.89
CA LYS A 38 -7.55 1.57 -6.54
C LYS A 38 -6.75 2.63 -5.75
N LYS A 39 -6.87 2.62 -4.42
CA LYS A 39 -6.10 3.51 -3.52
C LYS A 39 -4.59 3.30 -3.69
N TYR A 40 -4.14 2.05 -3.66
CA TYR A 40 -2.74 1.67 -3.68
C TYR A 40 -2.12 1.85 -5.06
N GLU A 41 -2.91 1.69 -6.11
CA GLU A 41 -2.46 2.01 -7.47
C GLU A 41 -2.22 3.50 -7.68
N ASN A 42 -3.08 4.35 -7.12
CA ASN A 42 -2.85 5.78 -7.15
C ASN A 42 -1.55 6.15 -6.41
N ILE A 43 -1.29 5.53 -5.26
CA ILE A 43 -0.02 5.70 -4.53
C ILE A 43 1.15 5.29 -5.41
N LEU A 44 1.10 4.11 -6.04
CA LEU A 44 2.18 3.63 -6.89
C LEU A 44 2.38 4.51 -8.14
N ARG A 45 1.30 5.03 -8.72
CA ARG A 45 1.37 6.00 -9.83
C ARG A 45 2.04 7.30 -9.40
N CYS A 46 1.66 7.87 -8.27
CA CYS A 46 2.32 9.06 -7.72
C CYS A 46 3.79 8.80 -7.39
N ASN A 47 4.09 7.65 -6.76
CA ASN A 47 5.47 7.27 -6.46
C ASN A 47 6.29 7.09 -7.73
N LYS A 48 5.69 6.54 -8.80
CA LYS A 48 6.34 6.37 -10.09
C LYS A 48 6.68 7.73 -10.72
N THR A 49 5.74 8.66 -10.76
CA THR A 49 5.98 10.03 -11.23
C THR A 49 7.08 10.73 -10.39
N ALA A 50 7.07 10.57 -9.07
CA ALA A 50 8.12 11.11 -8.22
C ALA A 50 9.49 10.48 -8.54
N SER A 51 9.52 9.19 -8.87
CA SER A 51 10.75 8.45 -9.16
C SER A 51 11.47 8.90 -10.43
N GLU A 52 10.77 9.52 -11.38
CA GLU A 52 11.32 9.97 -12.68
C GLU A 52 12.41 11.04 -12.53
N LYS A 53 12.41 11.78 -11.42
CA LYS A 53 13.38 12.84 -11.14
C LYS A 53 14.63 12.35 -10.40
N LEU A 54 14.61 11.10 -9.95
CA LEU A 54 15.65 10.51 -9.10
C LEU A 54 16.79 9.95 -9.95
N ARG A 55 17.99 9.92 -9.38
CA ARG A 55 19.16 9.29 -10.01
C ARG A 55 19.64 8.13 -9.17
N VAL A 56 20.05 7.05 -9.80
CA VAL A 56 20.59 5.88 -9.10
C VAL A 56 22.08 5.79 -9.32
N VAL A 57 22.81 5.59 -8.24
CA VAL A 57 24.23 5.23 -8.22
C VAL A 57 24.31 3.79 -7.73
N GLU A 58 24.83 2.91 -8.58
CA GLU A 58 25.02 1.51 -8.22
C GLU A 58 26.16 1.40 -7.20
N THR A 59 25.83 0.99 -5.98
CA THR A 59 26.82 0.85 -4.89
C THR A 59 27.32 -0.58 -4.79
N ASN A 60 26.44 -1.58 -4.89
CA ASN A 60 26.79 -2.99 -5.05
C ASN A 60 25.63 -3.78 -5.70
N LYS A 61 25.76 -5.10 -5.82
CA LYS A 61 24.78 -5.98 -6.51
C LYS A 61 23.36 -5.95 -5.92
N TYR A 62 23.20 -5.64 -4.63
CA TYR A 62 21.93 -5.79 -3.90
C TYR A 62 21.44 -4.49 -3.24
N VAL A 63 22.31 -3.48 -3.16
CA VAL A 63 22.09 -2.21 -2.48
C VAL A 63 22.41 -1.06 -3.43
N TYR A 64 21.47 -0.12 -3.49
CA TYR A 64 21.49 1.00 -4.42
C TYR A 64 21.43 2.30 -3.66
N THR A 65 22.21 3.28 -4.09
CA THR A 65 22.11 4.65 -3.60
C THR A 65 21.26 5.46 -4.57
N VAL A 66 20.24 6.12 -4.06
CA VAL A 66 19.31 6.95 -4.85
C VAL A 66 19.48 8.40 -4.40
N LEU A 67 19.75 9.28 -5.36
CA LEU A 67 19.88 10.71 -5.16
C LEU A 67 18.51 11.37 -5.42
N ASP A 68 18.00 12.06 -4.39
CA ASP A 68 16.82 12.91 -4.44
C ASP A 68 17.26 14.34 -4.09
N GLY A 69 17.50 15.15 -5.13
CA GLY A 69 18.15 16.45 -4.99
C GLY A 69 19.54 16.33 -4.35
N ILE A 70 19.71 16.90 -3.16
CA ILE A 70 20.96 16.85 -2.37
C ILE A 70 20.98 15.69 -1.37
N THR A 71 19.87 15.00 -1.19
CA THR A 71 19.73 13.91 -0.22
C THR A 71 19.97 12.56 -0.87
N GLN A 72 20.47 11.60 -0.08
CA GLN A 72 20.77 10.26 -0.55
C GLN A 72 20.00 9.24 0.27
N PHE A 73 19.45 8.25 -0.43
CA PHE A 73 18.71 7.15 0.16
C PHE A 73 19.32 5.82 -0.24
N THR A 74 19.39 4.89 0.71
CA THR A 74 19.86 3.53 0.43
C THR A 74 18.64 2.63 0.25
N VAL A 75 18.61 1.87 -0.84
CA VAL A 75 17.54 0.93 -1.18
C VAL A 75 18.14 -0.48 -1.27
N CYS A 76 17.57 -1.43 -0.54
CA CYS A 76 17.86 -2.85 -0.73
C CYS A 76 16.61 -3.54 -1.27
N LEU A 77 16.66 -3.99 -2.53
CA LEU A 77 15.53 -4.69 -3.15
C LEU A 77 15.28 -6.06 -2.51
N HIS A 78 16.35 -6.78 -2.16
CA HIS A 78 16.23 -8.12 -1.56
C HIS A 78 15.52 -8.07 -0.21
N GLN A 79 15.88 -7.12 0.64
CA GLN A 79 15.26 -6.93 1.96
C GLN A 79 13.99 -6.08 1.91
N ARG A 80 13.64 -5.51 0.75
CA ARG A 80 12.53 -4.56 0.57
C ARG A 80 12.61 -3.35 1.52
N THR A 81 13.82 -2.82 1.71
CA THR A 81 14.08 -1.69 2.62
C THR A 81 14.49 -0.43 1.86
N CYS A 82 14.13 0.71 2.43
CA CYS A 82 14.65 2.01 2.03
C CYS A 82 14.92 2.85 3.28
N THR A 83 15.98 3.66 3.27
CA THR A 83 16.27 4.58 4.40
C THR A 83 15.22 5.69 4.55
N CYS A 84 14.34 5.90 3.56
CA CYS A 84 13.16 6.76 3.73
C CYS A 84 12.06 6.12 4.61
N GLY A 85 12.19 4.84 4.99
CA GLY A 85 11.24 4.11 5.84
C GLY A 85 9.96 3.65 5.13
N ARG A 86 9.58 4.29 4.02
CA ARG A 86 8.29 4.01 3.36
C ARG A 86 8.21 2.62 2.73
N PHE A 87 9.33 2.07 2.23
CA PHE A 87 9.29 0.75 1.61
C PHE A 87 8.96 -0.35 2.63
N GLN A 88 9.47 -0.24 3.86
CA GLN A 88 9.14 -1.16 4.95
C GLN A 88 7.74 -0.92 5.50
N LEU A 89 7.38 0.35 5.72
CA LEU A 89 6.16 0.74 6.42
C LEU A 89 4.91 0.58 5.57
N ASP A 90 4.98 0.99 4.29
CA ASP A 90 3.84 0.90 3.38
C ASP A 90 3.74 -0.45 2.72
N GLU A 91 4.76 -1.32 2.88
CA GLU A 91 4.83 -2.61 2.20
C GLU A 91 4.61 -2.51 0.67
N LEU A 92 4.94 -1.33 0.13
CA LEU A 92 4.81 -0.91 -1.25
C LEU A 92 6.10 -0.21 -1.68
N PRO A 93 6.51 -0.35 -2.95
CA PRO A 93 7.63 0.40 -3.49
C PRO A 93 7.46 1.92 -3.33
N CYS A 94 8.35 2.53 -2.55
CA CYS A 94 8.51 3.98 -2.49
C CYS A 94 9.15 4.52 -3.79
N PRO A 95 9.18 5.86 -4.01
CA PRO A 95 9.80 6.43 -5.21
C PRO A 95 11.26 5.96 -5.42
N HIS A 96 12.06 5.87 -4.36
CA HIS A 96 13.44 5.40 -4.42
C HIS A 96 13.54 3.94 -4.87
N ALA A 97 12.65 3.07 -4.37
CA ALA A 97 12.61 1.68 -4.81
C ALA A 97 12.17 1.58 -6.27
N LEU A 98 11.17 2.37 -6.69
CA LEU A 98 10.65 2.36 -8.06
C LEU A 98 11.69 2.77 -9.09
N VAL A 99 12.53 3.78 -8.84
CA VAL A 99 13.56 4.17 -9.81
C VAL A 99 14.59 3.05 -9.99
N VAL A 100 14.99 2.35 -8.92
CA VAL A 100 15.89 1.20 -8.99
C VAL A 100 15.26 0.06 -9.78
N LEU A 101 13.99 -0.26 -9.49
CA LEU A 101 13.24 -1.30 -10.21
C LEU A 101 13.13 -1.00 -11.71
N THR A 102 12.91 0.28 -12.04
CA THR A 102 12.83 0.76 -13.42
C THR A 102 14.14 0.53 -14.16
N ILE A 103 15.27 0.94 -13.58
CA ILE A 103 16.61 0.77 -14.18
C ILE A 103 16.99 -0.69 -14.32
N LYS A 104 16.54 -1.55 -13.40
CA LYS A 104 16.76 -3.00 -13.50
C LYS A 104 15.78 -3.72 -14.42
N HIS A 105 14.83 -3.01 -15.04
CA HIS A 105 13.76 -3.58 -15.86
C HIS A 105 12.94 -4.65 -15.14
N ILE A 106 12.67 -4.41 -13.85
CA ILE A 106 11.95 -5.31 -12.98
C ILE A 106 10.56 -4.73 -12.69
N GLY A 107 9.52 -5.52 -12.90
CA GLY A 107 8.15 -5.18 -12.49
C GLY A 107 8.03 -4.95 -10.98
N TYR A 108 7.31 -3.90 -10.58
CA TYR A 108 7.11 -3.54 -9.17
C TYR A 108 6.12 -4.46 -8.45
N GLU A 109 5.35 -5.25 -9.20
CA GLU A 109 4.26 -6.10 -8.73
C GLU A 109 4.78 -7.10 -7.69
N LYS A 110 5.98 -7.67 -7.91
CA LYS A 110 6.60 -8.64 -6.97
C LYS A 110 7.13 -8.04 -5.67
N TYR A 111 7.08 -6.71 -5.54
CA TYR A 111 7.49 -5.96 -4.35
C TYR A 111 6.31 -5.30 -3.63
N CYS A 112 5.09 -5.50 -4.13
CA CYS A 112 3.88 -5.16 -3.40
C CYS A 112 3.48 -6.35 -2.53
N PHE A 113 3.13 -6.10 -1.28
CA PHE A 113 2.62 -7.17 -0.42
C PHE A 113 1.20 -7.60 -0.84
N ASP A 114 0.92 -8.89 -0.69
CA ASP A 114 -0.33 -9.50 -1.14
C ASP A 114 -1.57 -8.94 -0.44
N TYR A 115 -1.39 -8.35 0.75
CA TYR A 115 -2.44 -7.65 1.50
C TYR A 115 -3.17 -6.59 0.64
N TYR A 116 -2.46 -5.96 -0.29
CA TYR A 116 -3.02 -4.92 -1.17
C TYR A 116 -3.69 -5.44 -2.44
N THR A 117 -3.64 -6.75 -2.68
CA THR A 117 -4.34 -7.33 -3.83
C THR A 117 -5.84 -7.17 -3.68
N ARG A 118 -6.51 -6.95 -4.82
CA ARG A 118 -7.97 -6.87 -4.87
C ARG A 118 -8.62 -8.09 -4.20
N LYS A 119 -8.09 -9.29 -4.44
CA LYS A 119 -8.59 -10.54 -3.86
C LYS A 119 -8.53 -10.53 -2.32
N ASN A 120 -7.37 -10.19 -1.74
CA ASN A 120 -7.22 -10.21 -0.29
C ASN A 120 -7.99 -9.09 0.40
N LEU A 121 -8.06 -7.90 -0.21
CA LEU A 121 -8.93 -6.82 0.26
C LEU A 121 -10.41 -7.24 0.30
N LEU A 122 -10.90 -7.95 -0.72
CA LEU A 122 -12.27 -8.46 -0.73
C LEU A 122 -12.52 -9.52 0.35
N LEU A 123 -11.54 -10.40 0.62
CA LEU A 123 -11.66 -11.40 1.68
C LEU A 123 -11.73 -10.72 3.05
N ILE A 124 -10.88 -9.74 3.33
CA ILE A 124 -10.91 -8.99 4.60
C ILE A 124 -12.28 -8.37 4.84
N TYR A 125 -12.85 -7.71 3.82
CA TYR A 125 -14.17 -7.10 3.92
C TYR A 125 -15.32 -8.12 3.98
N GLN A 126 -15.13 -9.34 3.48
CA GLN A 126 -16.10 -10.44 3.60
C GLN A 126 -16.09 -11.06 5.01
N PHE A 127 -14.91 -11.39 5.56
CA PHE A 127 -14.79 -11.98 6.89
C PHE A 127 -15.21 -11.04 8.03
N GLN A 128 -15.12 -9.73 7.84
CA GLN A 128 -15.66 -8.76 8.80
C GLN A 128 -17.21 -8.65 8.77
N MET A 129 -17.90 -9.37 7.88
CA MET A 129 -19.37 -9.41 7.82
C MET A 129 -19.99 -10.60 8.57
N ASP A 130 -19.20 -11.55 9.07
CA ASP A 130 -19.74 -12.61 9.92
C ASP A 130 -20.17 -11.97 11.25
N SER A 131 -21.46 -11.65 11.35
CA SER A 131 -22.08 -11.07 12.53
C SER A 131 -21.89 -11.99 13.73
N VAL A 132 -21.50 -11.42 14.87
CA VAL A 132 -21.63 -12.07 16.17
C VAL A 132 -23.10 -12.50 16.31
N PRO A 133 -23.40 -13.77 16.62
CA PRO A 133 -24.78 -14.17 16.86
C PRO A 133 -25.33 -13.31 17.98
N ASP A 134 -26.50 -12.72 17.74
CA ASP A 134 -27.20 -11.89 18.71
C ASP A 134 -27.50 -12.75 19.95
N GLU A 135 -26.84 -12.50 21.07
CA GLU A 135 -27.27 -13.01 22.38
C GLU A 135 -28.46 -12.17 22.83
N SER A 136 -29.63 -12.46 22.28
CA SER A 136 -30.90 -12.10 22.88
C SER A 136 -31.27 -13.19 23.90
N THR A 137 -31.04 -12.93 25.19
CA THR A 137 -31.72 -13.60 26.32
C THR A 137 -32.28 -12.55 27.27
#